data_AF-A0A9K3PL34-F1
#
_entry.id   AF-A0A9K3PL34-F1
#
_cell.length_a   1.000
_cell.length_b   1.000
_cell.length_c   1.000
_cell.angle_alpha   90.00
_cell.angle_beta   90.00
_cell.angle_gamma   90.00
#
_symmetry.space_group_name_H-M   'P 1'
#
loop_
_entity.id
_entity.type
_entity.pdbx_description
1 polymer ?
#
loop_
_entity_poly.entity_id
_entity_poly.type
_entity_poly.pdbx_seq_one_letter_code
_entity_poly.pdbx_strand_id
1 'polypeptide(L)'
;MVRVFYEPPPGGPRTNLNRGGYYVENSKTPAFIVKMAKARPVSVIVPAVGLISALCYLPLMAPKNLPVTMNPEHVAAQRAYMRYHNMNPIFGISSKRARSADPDP
;
A
#
# COMPACT_ATOMS: atom_id res chain seq x y z
N MET A 1 15.37 -2.10 48.52
CA MET A 1 15.00 -2.25 47.10
C MET A 1 14.38 -0.92 46.64
N VAL A 2 15.17 -0.06 46.00
CA VAL A 2 14.75 1.30 45.60
C VAL A 2 13.88 1.19 44.36
N ARG A 3 12.61 1.61 44.43
CA ARG A 3 11.74 1.73 43.25
C ARG A 3 12.18 2.96 42.46
N VAL A 4 12.98 2.74 41.43
CA VAL A 4 13.28 3.80 40.46
C VAL A 4 12.01 4.03 39.66
N PHE A 5 11.32 5.12 39.97
CA PHE A 5 10.19 5.60 39.19
C PHE A 5 10.78 6.05 37.85
N TYR A 6 10.74 5.19 36.82
CA TYR A 6 11.13 5.58 35.47
C TYR A 6 10.08 6.56 34.97
N GLU A 7 10.33 7.85 35.15
CA GLU A 7 9.58 8.86 34.42
C GLU A 7 9.84 8.63 32.93
N PRO A 8 8.82 8.24 32.15
CA PRO A 8 9.03 7.92 30.76
C PRO A 8 9.54 9.18 30.04
N PRO A 9 10.54 9.03 29.15
CA PRO A 9 11.26 10.16 28.58
C PRO A 9 10.29 11.19 28.00
N PRO A 10 10.55 12.48 28.22
CA PRO A 10 9.71 13.53 27.69
C PRO A 10 9.71 13.37 26.17
N GLY A 11 8.56 12.97 25.61
CA GLY A 11 8.35 12.90 24.16
C GLY A 11 7.83 11.58 23.62
N GLY A 12 7.75 10.54 24.47
CA GLY A 12 7.09 9.30 24.12
C GLY A 12 5.58 9.47 23.84
N PRO A 13 4.99 8.65 22.97
CA PRO A 13 3.54 8.61 22.80
C PRO A 13 2.89 8.35 24.17
N ARG A 14 2.00 9.24 24.60
CA ARG A 14 1.26 9.17 25.88
C ARG A 14 2.08 9.46 27.17
N THR A 15 3.32 9.96 27.07
CA THR A 15 4.18 10.17 28.26
C THR A 15 4.06 11.56 28.90
N ASN A 16 3.31 12.50 28.32
CA ASN A 16 3.22 13.86 28.85
C ASN A 16 1.83 14.51 28.60
N LEU A 17 1.14 14.93 29.68
CA LEU A 17 -0.18 15.60 29.62
C LEU A 17 -0.07 17.01 28.98
N ASN A 18 1.08 17.66 29.14
CA ASN A 18 1.36 19.04 28.72
C ASN A 18 2.35 19.12 27.55
N ARG A 19 2.21 18.29 26.52
CA ARG A 19 3.08 18.36 25.33
C ARG A 19 2.80 19.64 24.51
N GLY A 20 3.83 20.43 24.22
CA GLY A 20 3.81 21.42 23.12
C GLY A 20 3.74 20.70 21.78
N GLY A 21 3.14 21.30 20.75
CA GLY A 21 3.10 20.69 19.42
C GLY A 21 4.50 20.55 18.87
N TYR A 22 5.03 19.31 18.85
CA TYR A 22 6.40 19.00 18.45
C TYR A 22 7.48 19.72 19.31
N TYR A 23 8.66 19.13 19.43
CA TYR A 23 9.79 19.70 20.17
C TYR A 23 10.42 20.86 19.38
N VAL A 24 9.64 21.89 19.07
CA VAL A 24 10.10 23.08 18.40
C VAL A 24 9.76 24.23 19.32
N GLU A 25 10.68 24.54 20.23
CA GLU A 25 10.55 25.53 21.30
C GLU A 25 10.17 26.95 20.79
N ASN A 26 10.22 27.18 19.47
CA ASN A 26 10.01 28.48 18.84
C ASN A 26 9.02 28.49 17.65
N SER A 27 8.23 27.45 17.42
CA SER A 27 7.22 27.47 16.36
C SER A 27 5.80 27.51 16.91
N LYS A 28 4.99 28.47 16.46
CA LYS A 28 3.55 28.49 16.70
C LYS A 28 2.91 27.33 15.93
N THR A 29 2.98 26.12 16.47
CA THR A 29 2.25 25.00 15.88
C THR A 29 0.75 25.30 15.96
N PRO A 30 0.03 25.22 14.84
CA PRO A 30 -1.39 25.52 14.83
C PRO A 30 -2.16 24.56 15.75
N ALA A 31 -3.16 25.10 16.46
CA ALA A 31 -3.84 24.42 17.56
C ALA A 31 -4.47 23.06 17.16
N PHE A 32 -4.87 22.89 15.91
CA PHE A 32 -5.42 21.63 15.42
C PHE A 32 -4.38 20.50 15.36
N ILE A 33 -3.11 20.80 15.03
CA ILE A 33 -2.03 19.81 15.02
C ILE A 33 -1.70 19.37 16.44
N VAL A 34 -1.67 20.32 17.39
CA VAL A 34 -1.50 20.01 18.82
C VAL A 34 -2.62 19.10 19.30
N LYS A 35 -3.87 19.38 18.90
CA LYS A 35 -5.03 18.58 19.26
C LYS A 35 -4.96 17.17 18.68
N MET A 36 -4.55 17.01 17.41
CA MET A 36 -4.36 15.68 16.79
C MET A 36 -3.19 14.92 17.41
N ALA A 37 -2.08 15.59 17.71
CA ALA A 37 -0.91 14.95 18.34
C ALA A 37 -1.18 14.46 19.77
N LYS A 38 -2.12 15.10 20.48
CA LYS A 38 -2.58 14.69 21.82
C LYS A 38 -3.73 13.67 21.78
N ALA A 39 -4.38 13.47 20.63
CA ALA A 39 -5.48 12.55 20.50
C ALA A 39 -5.02 11.08 20.61
N ARG A 40 -5.96 10.17 20.87
CA ARG A 40 -5.65 8.74 20.91
C ARG A 40 -5.09 8.30 19.55
N PRO A 41 -3.99 7.53 19.49
CA PRO A 41 -3.39 7.12 18.22
C PRO A 41 -4.41 6.48 17.27
N VAL A 42 -5.29 5.62 17.79
CA VAL A 42 -6.35 4.96 17.01
C VAL A 42 -7.27 5.96 16.32
N SER A 43 -7.67 7.05 17.01
CA SER A 43 -8.58 8.05 16.44
C SER A 43 -7.97 8.90 15.33
N VAL A 44 -6.64 8.88 15.17
CA VAL A 44 -5.94 9.63 14.10
C VAL A 44 -5.47 8.69 13.01
N ILE A 45 -4.90 7.55 13.38
CA ILE A 45 -4.31 6.59 12.45
C ILE A 45 -5.39 5.89 11.63
N VAL A 46 -6.49 5.43 12.24
CA VAL A 46 -7.56 4.71 11.54
C VAL A 46 -8.18 5.56 10.42
N PRO A 47 -8.63 6.81 10.66
CA PRO A 47 -9.17 7.62 9.58
C PRO A 47 -8.12 8.00 8.53
N ALA A 48 -6.86 8.22 8.91
CA ALA A 48 -5.79 8.51 7.95
C ALA A 48 -5.54 7.33 7.00
N VAL A 49 -5.44 6.11 7.52
CA VAL A 49 -5.29 4.90 6.71
C VAL A 49 -6.51 4.70 5.82
N GLY A 50 -7.72 4.80 6.38
CA GLY A 50 -8.95 4.65 5.60
C GLY A 50 -9.06 5.65 4.45
N LEU A 51 -8.67 6.91 4.69
CA LEU A 51 -8.70 7.96 3.67
C LEU A 51 -7.66 7.71 2.56
N ILE A 52 -6.44 7.31 2.92
CA ILE A 52 -5.40 6.96 1.94
C ILE A 52 -5.85 5.77 1.09
N SER A 53 -6.36 4.71 1.72
CA SER A 53 -6.86 3.53 0.99
C SER A 53 -8.01 3.89 0.04
N ALA A 54 -8.94 4.74 0.47
CA ALA A 54 -10.04 5.21 -0.38
C ALA A 54 -9.53 6.03 -1.57
N LEU A 55 -8.57 6.94 -1.36
CA LEU A 55 -7.96 7.73 -2.44
C LEU A 55 -7.22 6.85 -3.46
N CYS A 56 -6.51 5.82 -3.00
CA CYS A 56 -5.86 4.85 -3.86
C CYS A 56 -6.85 3.98 -4.65
N TYR A 57 -8.08 3.82 -4.17
CA TYR A 57 -9.11 3.03 -4.83
C TYR A 57 -9.83 3.78 -5.96
N LEU A 58 -9.93 5.12 -5.88
CA LEU A 58 -10.57 5.94 -6.91
C LEU A 58 -10.08 5.70 -8.35
N PRO A 59 -8.76 5.66 -8.65
CA PRO A 59 -8.29 5.41 -10.01
C PRO A 59 -8.57 3.99 -10.50
N LEU A 60 -8.79 3.02 -9.60
CA LEU A 60 -9.16 1.65 -9.97
C LEU A 60 -10.63 1.52 -10.36
N MET A 61 -11.49 2.45 -9.96
CA MET A 61 -12.90 2.48 -10.36
C MET A 61 -13.16 3.22 -11.68
N ALA A 62 -12.19 4.00 -12.16
CA ALA A 62 -12.34 4.83 -13.36
C ALA A 62 -12.38 4.06 -14.70
N PRO A 63 -11.60 2.98 -14.93
CA PRO A 63 -11.64 2.29 -16.21
C PRO A 63 -12.84 1.34 -16.29
N LYS A 64 -13.87 1.73 -17.05
CA LYS A 64 -14.97 0.83 -17.45
C LYS A 64 -14.53 -0.22 -18.48
N ASN A 65 -13.43 0.03 -19.17
CA ASN A 65 -12.90 -0.83 -20.21
C ASN A 65 -11.61 -1.47 -19.71
N LEU A 66 -11.52 -2.80 -19.84
CA LEU A 66 -10.27 -3.52 -19.67
C LEU A 66 -9.24 -2.95 -20.67
N PRO A 67 -7.94 -2.94 -20.32
CA PRO A 67 -6.91 -2.53 -21.25
C PRO A 67 -6.98 -3.40 -22.51
N VAL A 68 -6.66 -2.80 -23.67
CA VAL A 68 -6.70 -3.46 -24.99
C VAL A 68 -5.86 -4.75 -25.03
N THR A 69 -4.84 -4.83 -24.17
CA THR A 69 -4.01 -6.02 -23.96
C THR A 69 -4.78 -7.23 -23.43
N MET A 70 -5.99 -7.06 -22.90
CA MET A 70 -6.87 -8.13 -22.44
C MET A 70 -7.87 -8.58 -23.51
N ASN A 71 -7.86 -7.98 -24.71
CA ASN A 71 -8.65 -8.50 -25.83
C ASN A 71 -8.17 -9.91 -26.21
N PRO A 72 -9.07 -10.83 -26.55
CA PRO A 72 -8.71 -12.23 -26.83
C PRO A 72 -7.68 -12.36 -27.97
N GLU A 73 -7.78 -11.52 -29.00
CA GLU A 73 -6.83 -11.48 -30.11
C GLU A 73 -5.43 -11.05 -29.66
N HIS A 74 -5.34 -10.02 -28.82
CA HIS A 74 -4.06 -9.56 -28.26
C HIS A 74 -3.45 -10.62 -27.34
N VAL A 75 -4.26 -11.29 -26.51
CA VAL A 75 -3.79 -12.37 -25.62
C VAL A 75 -3.28 -13.56 -26.43
N ALA A 76 -3.96 -13.94 -27.51
CA ALA A 76 -3.53 -15.02 -28.40
C ALA A 76 -2.20 -14.68 -29.10
N ALA A 77 -2.09 -13.48 -29.66
CA ALA A 77 -0.85 -12.99 -30.29
C ALA A 77 0.31 -12.93 -29.29
N GLN A 78 0.07 -12.43 -28.08
CA GLN A 78 1.07 -12.35 -27.03
C GLN A 78 1.50 -13.75 -26.55
N ARG A 79 0.57 -14.69 -26.40
CA ARG A 79 0.88 -16.10 -26.07
C ARG A 79 1.75 -16.74 -27.16
N ALA A 80 1.45 -16.51 -28.44
CA ALA A 80 2.26 -17.00 -29.55
C ALA A 80 3.68 -16.40 -29.53
N TYR A 81 3.79 -15.09 -29.28
CA TYR A 81 5.08 -14.41 -29.11
C TYR A 81 5.90 -14.99 -27.95
N MET A 82 5.28 -15.21 -26.79
CA MET A 82 5.96 -15.81 -25.62
C MET A 82 6.47 -17.22 -25.91
N ARG A 83 5.73 -18.00 -26.70
CA ARG A 83 6.14 -19.33 -27.17
C ARG A 83 7.31 -19.27 -28.13
N TYR A 84 7.28 -18.32 -29.08
CA TYR A 84 8.37 -18.10 -30.03
C TYR A 84 9.68 -17.75 -29.30
N HIS A 85 9.60 -16.91 -28.26
CA HIS A 85 10.76 -16.56 -27.42
C HIS A 85 11.08 -17.57 -26.31
N ASN A 86 10.45 -18.75 -26.31
CA ASN A 86 10.69 -19.84 -25.37
C ASN A 86 10.58 -19.42 -23.89
N MET A 87 9.66 -18.51 -23.57
CA MET A 87 9.44 -18.06 -22.19
C MET A 87 8.91 -19.20 -21.32
N ASN A 88 9.55 -19.40 -20.17
CA ASN A 88 9.24 -20.45 -19.18
C ASN A 88 9.04 -21.85 -19.82
N PRO A 89 10.13 -22.47 -20.32
CA PRO A 89 10.06 -23.65 -21.19
C PRO A 89 9.83 -24.98 -20.45
N ILE A 90 10.05 -25.04 -19.13
CA ILE A 90 9.97 -26.29 -18.39
C ILE A 90 8.53 -26.54 -17.90
N PHE A 91 7.91 -25.53 -17.30
CA PHE A 91 6.57 -25.65 -16.69
C PHE A 91 5.56 -24.64 -17.21
N GLY A 92 5.99 -23.67 -18.02
CA GLY A 92 5.15 -22.55 -18.46
C GLY A 92 4.64 -22.68 -19.89
N ILE A 93 4.38 -21.53 -20.49
CA ILE A 93 3.64 -21.37 -21.76
C ILE A 93 4.34 -22.00 -22.96
N SER A 94 5.66 -22.15 -22.89
CA SER A 94 6.49 -22.78 -23.92
C SER A 94 6.74 -24.27 -23.70
N SER A 95 6.28 -24.83 -22.57
CA SER A 95 6.48 -26.24 -22.24
C SER A 95 5.75 -27.19 -23.20
N LYS A 96 6.30 -28.39 -23.36
CA LYS A 96 5.70 -29.44 -24.21
C LYS A 96 4.26 -29.75 -23.81
N ARG A 97 3.99 -29.77 -22.50
CA ARG A 97 2.64 -30.00 -21.93
C ARG A 97 1.67 -28.86 -22.26
N ALA A 98 2.13 -27.61 -22.25
CA ALA A 98 1.30 -26.45 -22.60
C ALA A 98 1.02 -26.37 -24.10
N ARG A 99 1.94 -26.84 -24.95
CA ARG A 99 1.74 -26.93 -26.40
C ARG A 99 0.77 -28.05 -26.78
N SER A 100 0.83 -29.19 -26.09
CA SER A 100 -0.10 -30.31 -26.33
C SER A 100 -1.51 -30.09 -25.80
N ALA A 101 -1.71 -29.10 -24.92
CA ALA A 101 -2.99 -28.82 -24.28
C ALA A 101 -3.77 -27.68 -24.94
N ASP A 102 -3.11 -26.84 -25.75
CA ASP A 102 -3.84 -25.93 -26.62
C ASP A 102 -4.32 -26.73 -27.83
N PRO A 103 -5.62 -26.66 -28.19
CA PRO A 103 -6.05 -27.12 -29.50
C PRO A 103 -5.28 -26.31 -30.54
N ASP A 104 -4.59 -26.98 -31.45
CA ASP A 104 -3.98 -26.33 -32.61
C ASP A 104 -5.06 -25.48 -33.34
N PRO A 105 -4.68 -24.37 -34.00
CA PRO A 105 -5.60 -23.62 -34.84
C PRO A 105 -6.25 -24.48 -35.92
#